data_AF-A0AAW7M506-F1
#
_entry.id   AF-A0AAW7M506-F1
#
_cell.length_a   1.000
_cell.length_b   1.000
_cell.length_c   1.000
_cell.angle_alpha   90.00
_cell.angle_beta   90.00
_cell.angle_gamma   90.00
#
_symmetry.space_group_name_H-M   'P 1'
#
loop_
_entity.id
_entity.type
_entity.pdbx_description
1 polymer ?
#
loop_
_entity_poly.entity_id
_entity_poly.type
_entity_poly.pdbx_seq_one_letter_code
_entity_poly.pdbx_strand_id
1 'polypeptide(L)' 'MVTREEIKTNLECSDMYAQKLIEYAQGDEEKLEDIYYLKLDERRSRPSVIHFGGDK' A
#
# COMPACT_ATOMS: atom_id res chain seq x y z
N MET A 1 -10.85 -0.99 -11.65
CA MET A 1 -10.35 0.40 -11.58
C MET A 1 -10.33 0.89 -10.15
N VAL A 2 -9.18 0.76 -9.50
CA VAL A 2 -8.90 1.35 -8.19
C VAL A 2 -8.78 2.87 -8.31
N THR A 3 -9.54 3.61 -7.51
CA THR A 3 -9.56 5.07 -7.49
C THR A 3 -8.67 5.65 -6.39
N ARG A 4 -8.28 6.92 -6.53
CA ARG A 4 -7.50 7.63 -5.52
C ARG A 4 -8.16 7.65 -4.14
N GLU A 5 -9.49 7.83 -4.08
CA GLU A 5 -10.20 7.83 -2.79
C GLU A 5 -10.30 6.43 -2.19
N GLU A 6 -10.50 5.38 -2.98
CA GLU A 6 -10.45 4.01 -2.47
C GLU A 6 -9.07 3.68 -1.87
N ILE A 7 -7.99 4.12 -2.52
CA ILE A 7 -6.63 3.98 -1.97
C ILE A 7 -6.53 4.70 -0.64
N LYS A 8 -6.95 5.97 -0.55
CA LYS A 8 -6.85 6.78 0.67
C LYS A 8 -7.66 6.19 1.81
N THR A 9 -8.90 5.78 1.55
CA THR A 9 -9.79 5.22 2.57
C THR A 9 -9.29 3.86 3.04
N ASN A 10 -8.97 2.95 2.13
CA ASN A 10 -8.67 1.56 2.49
C ASN A 10 -7.25 1.36 2.99
N LEU A 11 -6.28 2.16 2.51
CA LEU A 11 -4.93 2.19 3.06
C LEU A 11 -4.76 3.22 4.17
N GLU A 12 -5.81 3.97 4.55
CA GLU A 12 -5.77 5.07 5.52
C GLU A 12 -4.50 5.92 5.39
N CYS A 13 -4.24 6.38 4.16
CA CYS A 13 -2.98 7.01 3.78
C CYS A 13 -3.18 8.48 3.38
N SER A 14 -2.06 9.21 3.26
CA SER A 14 -2.10 10.59 2.77
C SER A 14 -2.46 10.65 1.29
N ASP A 15 -2.98 11.80 0.88
CA ASP A 15 -3.29 12.12 -0.51
C ASP A 15 -2.05 12.02 -1.43
N MET A 16 -0.88 12.38 -0.90
CA MET A 16 0.41 12.25 -1.59
C MET A 16 0.82 10.78 -1.77
N TYR A 17 0.61 9.93 -0.76
CA TYR A 17 0.93 8.51 -0.89
C TYR A 17 0.04 7.81 -1.91
N ALA A 18 -1.26 8.10 -1.90
CA ALA A 18 -2.19 7.58 -2.90
C ALA A 18 -1.80 8.00 -4.32
N GLN A 19 -1.41 9.27 -4.50
CA GLN A 19 -0.91 9.76 -5.79
C GLN A 19 0.35 9.03 -6.25
N LYS A 20 1.27 8.70 -5.33
CA LYS A 20 2.49 7.96 -5.66
C LYS A 20 2.22 6.54 -6.15
N LEU A 21 1.20 5.86 -5.63
CA LEU A 21 0.79 4.54 -6.14
C LEU A 21 0.23 4.63 -7.56
N ILE A 22 -0.57 5.65 -7.85
CA ILE A 22 -1.10 5.92 -9.20
C ILE A 22 0.03 6.26 -10.18
N GLU A 23 0.96 7.13 -9.78
CA GLU A 23 2.13 7.50 -10.59
C GLU A 23 3.03 6.28 -10.88
N TYR A 24 3.20 5.39 -9.89
CA TYR A 24 3.97 4.15 -10.05
C TYR A 24 3.36 3.21 -11.11
N ALA A 25 2.04 3.19 -11.21
CA ALA A 25 1.33 2.36 -12.17
C ALA A 25 1.43 2.88 -13.62
N GLN A 26 1.76 4.16 -13.84
CA GLN A 26 1.99 4.74 -15.18
C GLN A 26 0.80 4.55 -16.16
N GLY A 27 -0.43 4.50 -15.63
CA GLY A 27 -1.65 4.27 -16.42
C GLY A 27 -1.98 2.80 -16.67
N ASP A 28 -1.17 1.86 -16.19
CA ASP A 28 -1.47 0.42 -16.19
C ASP A 28 -2.40 0.10 -15.01
N GLU A 29 -3.66 -0.25 -15.31
CA GLU A 29 -4.68 -0.53 -14.30
C GLU A 29 -4.40 -1.81 -13.51
N GLU A 30 -3.89 -2.86 -14.17
CA GLU A 30 -3.57 -4.14 -13.52
C GLU A 30 -2.42 -3.95 -12.52
N LYS A 31 -1.38 -3.21 -12.94
CA LYS A 31 -0.27 -2.83 -12.07
C LYS A 31 -0.71 -2.00 -10.86
N LEU A 32 -1.71 -1.12 -11.04
CA LEU A 32 -2.27 -0.33 -9.93
C LEU A 32 -3.04 -1.24 -8.95
N GLU A 33 -3.84 -2.16 -9.45
CA GLU A 33 -4.58 -3.13 -8.65
C GLU A 33 -3.63 -4.03 -7.85
N ASP A 34 -2.58 -4.55 -8.49
CA ASP A 34 -1.57 -5.39 -7.86
C ASP A 34 -0.86 -4.68 -6.70
N ILE A 35 -0.32 -3.48 -6.93
CA ILE A 35 0.39 -2.75 -5.86
C ILE A 35 -0.57 -2.33 -4.75
N TYR A 36 -1.81 -1.98 -5.08
CA TYR A 36 -2.83 -1.62 -4.10
C TYR A 36 -3.15 -2.79 -3.17
N TYR A 37 -3.46 -3.98 -3.72
CA TYR A 37 -3.77 -5.16 -2.90
C TYR A 37 -2.55 -5.66 -2.12
N LEU A 38 -1.34 -5.58 -2.70
CA LEU A 38 -0.11 -5.91 -1.98
C LEU A 38 0.07 -5.02 -0.72
N LYS A 39 -0.15 -3.70 -0.85
CA LYS A 39 -0.04 -2.78 0.30
C LYS A 39 -1.17 -2.92 1.30
N LEU A 40 -2.36 -3.26 0.84
CA LEU A 40 -3.50 -3.54 1.71
C LEU A 40 -3.25 -4.79 2.56
N ASP A 41 -2.69 -5.84 1.96
CA ASP A 41 -2.31 -7.05 2.70
C ASP A 41 -1.16 -6.78 3.68
N GLU A 42 -0.10 -6.08 3.25
CA GLU A 42 1.02 -5.70 4.12
C GLU A 42 0.54 -4.93 5.36
N ARG A 43 -0.39 -3.99 5.20
CA ARG A 43 -0.98 -3.22 6.31
C ARG A 43 -1.74 -4.10 7.30
N ARG A 44 -2.41 -5.15 6.80
CA ARG A 44 -3.23 -6.06 7.62
C ARG A 44 -2.38 -7.12 8.34
N SER A 45 -1.28 -7.55 7.73
CA SER A 45 -0.50 -8.70 8.19
C SER A 45 0.77 -8.31 8.95
N ARG A 46 1.39 -7.16 8.65
CA ARG A 46 2.68 -6.79 9.25
C ARG A 46 2.49 -6.28 10.68
N PRO A 47 3.15 -6.90 11.68
CA PRO A 47 3.09 -6.40 13.06
C PRO A 47 3.71 -5.00 13.15
N SER A 48 3.16 -4.18 14.05
CA SER A 48 3.62 -2.79 14.21
C SER A 48 5.06 -2.67 14.69
N VAL A 49 5.51 -3.63 15.52
CA VAL A 49 6.88 -3.72 16.04
C VAL A 49 7.37 -5.16 15.85
N ILE A 50 8.57 -5.30 15.27
CA ILE A 50 9.28 -6.57 15.18
C ILE A 50 10.51 -6.46 16.08
N HIS A 51 10.60 -7.33 17.09
CA HIS A 51 11.81 -7.45 17.89
C HIS A 51 12.74 -8.48 17.24
N PHE A 52 13.85 -8.01 16.68
CA PHE A 52 14.93 -8.89 16.27
C PHE A 52 15.78 -9.19 17.51
N GLY A 53 15.67 -10.42 18.02
CA GLY A 53 16.51 -10.89 19.11
C GLY A 53 17.97 -10.92 18.66
N GLY A 54 18.82 -10.15 19.34
CA GLY A 54 20.26 -10.39 19.33
C GLY A 54 20.53 -11.61 20.21
N ASP A 55 20.36 -12.79 19.66
CA ASP A 55 20.79 -14.03 20.30
C ASP A 55 22.32 -14.02 20.36
N LYS A 56 22.85 -13.63 21.53
CA LYS A 56 24.18 -14.00 22.00
C LYS A 56 24.04 -15.03 23.10
#